data_AF-A0A8H5ERB2-F1
#
_entry.id   AF-A0A8H5ERB2-F1
#
_cell.length_a   1.000
_cell.length_b   1.000
_cell.length_c   1.000
_cell.angle_alpha   90.00
_cell.angle_beta   90.00
_cell.angle_gamma   90.00
#
_symmetry.space_group_name_H-M   'P 1'
#
loop_
_entity.id
_entity.type
_entity.pdbx_description
1 polymer ?
#
loop_
_entity_poly.entity_id
_entity_poly.type
_entity_poly.pdbx_seq_one_letter_code
_entity_poly.pdbx_strand_id
1 'polypeptide(L)'
;MASHHSSSASSPSIPPLAANVDPTSIASLTIAEHERPTHMDVICPFEPNYANSNSERTFDKASSRSSASSSPSVPSFVADVDLTIIASLASMVYERSTSIDMACTVTPEPKVGAFNVVWFIDFADGIQWVFRTPSIEWNASMSRRMQSDIISMQLIQNNTTIPIPHIHEFSVVTENAFGRPYMLMERVKGKQLSHLWFNSDWFTPARRKTVFESLASSMSQLRTLTFPSIGCLDYNVESDTHFVIPILPSYSAPEGTETRGPYHGTHAYLLDQIARESASTPIAEHRASLAVLRLFAGSLPDETLDGPPFVLSMPDFDYQNIFVDNEGNVTGLIDWDGMMVGPRQGGYARYPSWITRDWDPIMYAYPIHSKSGSTESLASSMVQLGQGAAGHEEDESVVGFSNDHAAAASSGIALGSDPLRQKFQEDSPATLQAFRKEYLDAFVRVDPLSAHYTRNSHIFEAVEIAVLSDLTRGHILQKLSGYVFGEEGEAGGLFSFLPMEENIVTGDWLKDLSRMPLGAA
;
A
#
# COMPACT_ATOMS: atom_id res chain seq x y z
N MET A 1 0.15 -66.00 -39.44
CA MET A 1 -1.00 -65.30 -38.79
C MET A 1 -0.64 -63.82 -38.79
N ALA A 2 -1.07 -63.10 -39.83
CA ALA A 2 -2.03 -61.98 -39.77
C ALA A 2 -1.43 -60.76 -39.04
N SER A 3 -0.72 -59.86 -39.75
CA SER A 3 -1.23 -58.66 -40.46
C SER A 3 -1.53 -57.48 -39.53
N HIS A 4 -0.82 -56.35 -39.71
CA HIS A 4 -1.45 -55.03 -39.72
C HIS A 4 -0.61 -54.03 -40.53
N HIS A 5 -1.26 -53.48 -41.56
CA HIS A 5 -0.81 -52.41 -42.43
C HIS A 5 -1.13 -51.03 -41.82
N SER A 6 -0.21 -50.11 -42.11
CA SER A 6 -0.28 -48.64 -42.21
C SER A 6 -1.62 -47.90 -42.11
N SER A 7 -1.61 -46.75 -41.43
CA SER A 7 -2.19 -45.51 -41.97
C SER A 7 -1.52 -44.27 -41.34
N SER A 8 -0.78 -43.52 -42.16
CA SER A 8 -0.37 -42.14 -41.93
C SER A 8 -1.58 -41.21 -42.08
N ALA A 9 -1.85 -40.38 -41.07
CA ALA A 9 -2.84 -39.31 -41.16
C ALA A 9 -2.12 -37.95 -41.12
N SER A 10 -2.27 -37.24 -42.23
CA SER A 10 -1.87 -35.87 -42.52
C SER A 10 -2.66 -34.86 -41.68
N SER A 11 -1.96 -33.95 -41.01
CA SER A 11 -2.55 -32.76 -40.39
C SER A 11 -2.96 -31.74 -41.46
N PRO A 12 -4.17 -31.14 -41.38
CA PRO A 12 -4.60 -30.12 -42.32
C PRO A 12 -3.91 -28.78 -42.05
N SER A 13 -3.34 -28.22 -43.11
CA SER A 13 -2.75 -26.88 -43.19
C SER A 13 -3.86 -25.83 -43.14
N ILE A 14 -3.82 -24.92 -42.17
CA ILE A 14 -4.70 -23.75 -42.11
C ILE A 14 -3.97 -22.58 -42.80
N PRO A 15 -4.61 -21.86 -43.75
CA PRO A 15 -3.97 -20.76 -44.48
C PRO A 15 -3.81 -19.51 -43.60
N PRO A 16 -2.76 -18.68 -43.83
CA PRO A 16 -2.57 -17.46 -43.08
C PRO A 16 -3.64 -16.42 -43.48
N LEU A 17 -4.33 -15.85 -42.48
CA LEU A 17 -5.12 -14.64 -42.67
C LEU A 17 -4.17 -13.45 -42.85
N ALA A 18 -4.31 -12.77 -43.98
CA ALA A 18 -3.60 -11.56 -44.33
C ALA A 18 -3.98 -10.41 -43.38
N ALA A 19 -3.01 -9.93 -42.60
CA ALA A 19 -3.05 -8.60 -42.00
C ALA A 19 -2.37 -7.63 -42.98
N ASN A 20 -3.19 -6.95 -43.80
CA ASN A 20 -2.78 -5.70 -44.43
C ASN A 20 -3.00 -4.60 -43.40
N VAL A 21 -1.94 -4.19 -42.71
CA VAL A 21 -1.87 -2.90 -42.02
C VAL A 21 -0.59 -2.21 -42.48
N ASP A 22 -0.78 -1.03 -43.02
CA ASP A 22 0.20 -0.16 -43.66
C ASP A 22 1.19 0.43 -42.62
N PRO A 23 2.51 0.20 -42.72
CA PRO A 23 3.48 0.62 -41.71
C PRO A 23 3.98 2.07 -41.88
N THR A 24 3.10 3.00 -42.29
CA THR A 24 3.44 4.43 -42.40
C THR A 24 2.42 5.31 -41.69
N SER A 25 2.48 5.35 -40.36
CA SER A 25 2.06 6.51 -39.55
C SER A 25 2.65 6.44 -38.14
N ILE A 26 3.98 6.38 -38.05
CA ILE A 26 4.72 6.75 -36.84
C ILE A 26 5.83 7.69 -37.28
N ALA A 27 5.58 8.97 -37.13
CA ALA A 27 6.52 10.07 -37.21
C ALA A 27 6.04 11.08 -36.16
N SER A 28 6.84 11.73 -35.30
CA SER A 28 8.25 11.67 -34.96
C SER A 28 8.36 12.55 -33.72
N LEU A 29 9.07 12.15 -32.67
CA LEU A 29 9.68 13.07 -31.71
C LEU A 29 11.06 12.52 -31.35
N THR A 30 12.00 12.74 -32.27
CA THR A 30 13.44 12.58 -32.08
C THR A 30 13.95 13.58 -31.05
N ILE A 31 14.56 13.07 -29.97
CA ILE A 31 15.40 13.85 -29.07
C ILE A 31 16.75 14.06 -29.77
N ALA A 32 17.12 15.32 -29.96
CA ALA A 32 18.42 15.69 -30.52
C ALA A 32 19.53 15.39 -29.51
N GLU A 33 20.54 14.66 -29.98
CA GLU A 33 21.85 14.51 -29.35
C GLU A 33 22.50 15.88 -29.14
N HIS A 34 23.12 16.11 -27.97
CA HIS A 34 24.19 17.08 -27.82
C HIS A 34 25.35 16.49 -27.01
N GLU A 35 26.54 16.81 -27.52
CA GLU A 35 27.82 16.17 -27.34
C GLU A 35 28.44 16.36 -25.94
N ARG A 36 29.27 15.38 -25.53
CA ARG A 36 30.22 15.51 -24.43
C ARG A 36 31.30 16.54 -24.75
N PRO A 37 31.81 17.27 -23.74
CA PRO A 37 33.21 17.67 -23.72
C PRO A 37 34.00 16.95 -22.63
N THR A 38 35.18 16.50 -23.04
CA THR A 38 36.26 15.87 -22.27
C THR A 38 37.09 16.87 -21.45
N HIS A 39 37.48 16.46 -20.24
CA HIS A 39 38.66 16.81 -19.41
C HIS A 39 39.56 18.02 -19.76
N MET A 40 39.71 18.93 -18.78
CA MET A 40 40.96 19.58 -18.29
C MET A 40 40.54 20.74 -17.34
N ASP A 41 41.19 21.13 -16.25
CA ASP A 41 42.18 20.56 -15.36
C ASP A 41 42.30 21.55 -14.17
N VAL A 42 42.44 21.04 -12.95
CA VAL A 42 43.10 21.63 -11.76
C VAL A 42 42.60 22.98 -11.15
N ILE A 43 42.31 22.94 -9.84
CA ILE A 43 42.98 23.67 -8.72
C ILE A 43 41.98 23.92 -7.58
N CYS A 44 42.08 23.12 -6.51
CA CYS A 44 41.73 23.55 -5.15
C CYS A 44 42.81 24.53 -4.64
N PRO A 45 42.44 25.52 -3.81
CA PRO A 45 42.96 25.46 -2.43
C PRO A 45 42.00 25.95 -1.33
N PHE A 46 42.13 25.31 -0.16
CA PHE A 46 42.01 25.85 1.22
C PHE A 46 40.68 26.41 1.77
N GLU A 47 40.02 25.59 2.61
CA GLU A 47 39.74 25.68 4.07
C GLU A 47 39.85 27.03 4.86
N PRO A 48 39.33 27.13 6.10
CA PRO A 48 38.08 27.80 6.50
C PRO A 48 38.30 29.07 7.35
N ASN A 49 37.25 29.87 7.61
CA ASN A 49 37.28 30.82 8.74
C ASN A 49 35.90 31.12 9.34
N TYR A 50 35.86 30.99 10.67
CA TYR A 50 34.86 31.50 11.61
C TYR A 50 34.78 33.04 11.57
N ALA A 51 33.57 33.62 11.64
CA ALA A 51 33.28 34.83 12.43
C ALA A 51 31.79 35.18 12.45
N ASN A 52 31.30 35.46 13.66
CA ASN A 52 30.02 36.07 14.01
C ASN A 52 29.70 37.35 13.21
N SER A 53 28.42 37.56 12.89
CA SER A 53 27.78 38.87 13.12
C SER A 53 26.26 38.76 13.25
N ASN A 54 25.76 39.29 14.36
CA ASN A 54 24.36 39.62 14.61
C ASN A 54 23.90 40.68 13.61
N SER A 55 22.69 40.54 13.06
CA SER A 55 21.84 41.70 12.77
C SER A 55 20.36 41.34 12.84
N GLU A 56 19.65 42.20 13.53
CA GLU A 56 18.25 42.14 13.94
C GLU A 56 17.29 42.14 12.74
N ARG A 57 16.20 41.36 12.81
CA ARG A 57 14.98 41.61 12.03
C ARG A 57 13.74 41.48 12.91
N THR A 58 13.20 42.65 13.19
CA THR A 58 11.82 43.03 13.49
C THR A 58 10.74 41.94 13.39
N PHE A 59 10.06 41.71 14.51
CA PHE A 59 8.81 40.95 14.65
C PHE A 59 7.62 41.81 14.20
N ASP A 60 6.87 41.35 13.20
CA ASP A 60 5.49 41.78 12.95
C ASP A 60 4.51 40.66 13.30
N LYS A 61 3.55 41.00 14.17
CA LYS A 61 2.51 40.12 14.72
C LYS A 61 1.54 39.65 13.64
N ALA A 62 1.51 38.35 13.37
CA ALA A 62 0.44 37.71 12.62
C ALA A 62 -0.72 37.32 13.55
N SER A 63 -1.93 37.69 13.11
CA SER A 63 -3.21 37.51 13.79
C SER A 63 -3.62 36.04 13.90
N SER A 64 -4.19 35.71 15.06
CA SER A 64 -4.77 34.43 15.46
C SER A 64 -5.83 33.92 14.48
N ARG A 65 -5.70 32.66 14.02
CA ARG A 65 -6.81 31.88 13.46
C ARG A 65 -6.93 30.55 14.17
N SER A 66 -8.17 30.32 14.60
CA SER A 66 -8.72 29.15 15.29
C SER A 66 -8.40 27.82 14.60
N SER A 67 -7.93 26.85 15.38
CA SER A 67 -7.77 25.45 14.99
C SER A 67 -9.13 24.76 14.87
N ALA A 68 -9.63 24.68 13.64
CA ALA A 68 -10.74 23.80 13.27
C ALA A 68 -10.18 22.44 12.83
N SER A 69 -10.82 21.36 13.28
CA SER A 69 -10.54 19.98 12.87
C SER A 69 -10.60 19.83 11.35
N SER A 70 -9.49 19.48 10.71
CA SER A 70 -9.41 19.38 9.25
C SER A 70 -9.91 18.04 8.75
N SER A 71 -11.07 18.05 8.08
CA SER A 71 -11.33 17.17 6.93
C SER A 71 -10.14 17.25 5.95
N PRO A 72 -9.83 16.19 5.15
CA PRO A 72 -8.78 16.29 4.14
C PRO A 72 -9.06 17.51 3.26
N SER A 73 -8.17 18.49 3.31
CA SER A 73 -8.32 19.72 2.53
C SER A 73 -8.18 19.37 1.07
N VAL A 74 -9.19 19.70 0.27
CA VAL A 74 -9.12 19.59 -1.19
C VAL A 74 -7.87 20.33 -1.67
N PRO A 75 -6.98 19.69 -2.45
CA PRO A 75 -5.77 20.34 -2.93
C PRO A 75 -6.10 21.66 -3.64
N SER A 76 -5.34 22.72 -3.37
CA SER A 76 -5.65 24.08 -3.84
C SER A 76 -5.84 24.17 -5.36
N PHE A 77 -5.04 23.41 -6.12
CA PHE A 77 -5.10 23.41 -7.58
C PHE A 77 -6.45 22.97 -8.14
N VAL A 78 -7.23 22.17 -7.39
CA VAL A 78 -8.52 21.63 -7.86
C VAL A 78 -9.49 22.75 -8.19
N ALA A 79 -9.44 23.88 -7.47
CA ALA A 79 -10.30 25.03 -7.71
C ALA A 79 -9.99 25.73 -9.05
N ASP A 80 -8.78 25.58 -9.56
CA ASP A 80 -8.29 26.25 -10.77
C ASP A 80 -8.32 25.33 -12.01
N VAL A 81 -8.81 24.10 -11.87
CA VAL A 81 -8.87 23.13 -12.98
C VAL A 81 -9.95 23.53 -13.99
N ASP A 82 -9.52 23.74 -15.24
CA ASP A 82 -10.43 23.86 -16.38
C ASP A 82 -10.88 22.47 -16.87
N LEU A 83 -12.11 22.11 -16.56
CA LEU A 83 -12.71 20.83 -16.94
C LEU A 83 -12.84 20.66 -18.47
N THR A 84 -12.81 21.75 -19.24
CA THR A 84 -12.84 21.66 -20.71
C THR A 84 -11.56 21.05 -21.26
N ILE A 85 -10.43 21.19 -20.58
CA ILE A 85 -9.17 20.53 -20.93
C ILE A 85 -9.32 19.02 -20.76
N ILE A 86 -9.88 18.57 -19.63
CA ILE A 86 -10.14 17.14 -19.37
C ILE A 86 -11.08 16.57 -20.44
N ALA A 87 -12.18 17.27 -20.73
CA ALA A 87 -13.13 16.85 -21.76
C ALA A 87 -12.49 16.76 -23.14
N SER A 88 -11.69 17.77 -23.52
CA SER A 88 -11.02 17.82 -24.82
C SER A 88 -9.99 16.69 -24.99
N LEU A 89 -9.20 16.42 -23.95
CA LEU A 89 -8.27 15.28 -23.93
C LEU A 89 -9.04 13.97 -24.08
N ALA A 90 -10.12 13.77 -23.32
CA ALA A 90 -10.91 12.55 -23.37
C ALA A 90 -11.55 12.33 -24.74
N SER A 91 -12.20 13.34 -25.33
CA SER A 91 -12.80 13.24 -26.65
C SER A 91 -11.76 12.99 -27.76
N MET A 92 -10.60 13.65 -27.71
CA MET A 92 -9.51 13.41 -28.66
C MET A 92 -9.00 11.96 -28.61
N VAL A 93 -8.82 11.41 -27.40
CA VAL A 93 -8.39 10.02 -27.22
C VAL A 93 -9.46 9.06 -27.73
N TYR A 94 -10.73 9.34 -27.39
CA TYR A 94 -11.87 8.52 -27.83
C TYR A 94 -11.97 8.47 -29.36
N GLU A 95 -11.87 9.62 -30.03
CA GLU A 95 -11.90 9.72 -31.49
C GLU A 95 -10.73 8.96 -32.12
N ARG A 96 -9.52 9.07 -31.54
CA ARG A 96 -8.34 8.35 -32.03
C ARG A 96 -8.50 6.83 -31.95
N SER A 97 -9.15 6.33 -30.89
CA SER A 97 -9.36 4.89 -30.69
C SER A 97 -10.54 4.32 -31.47
N THR A 98 -11.59 5.10 -31.70
CA THR A 98 -12.86 4.61 -32.26
C THR A 98 -13.18 5.16 -33.65
N SER A 99 -12.47 6.18 -34.12
CA SER A 99 -12.81 6.99 -35.30
C SER A 99 -14.18 7.68 -35.22
N ILE A 100 -14.68 7.91 -34.00
CA ILE A 100 -15.95 8.57 -33.74
C ILE A 100 -15.70 9.81 -32.88
N ASP A 101 -16.12 10.97 -33.38
CA ASP A 101 -16.20 12.19 -32.58
C ASP A 101 -17.35 12.03 -31.57
N MET A 102 -16.99 11.95 -30.29
CA MET A 102 -17.92 11.69 -29.19
C MET A 102 -17.78 12.78 -28.13
N ALA A 103 -18.89 13.48 -27.88
CA ALA A 103 -18.98 14.42 -26.78
C ALA A 103 -19.00 13.68 -25.44
N CYS A 104 -18.35 14.28 -24.43
CA CYS A 104 -18.35 13.78 -23.07
C CYS A 104 -18.68 14.90 -22.06
N THR A 105 -19.11 14.48 -20.88
CA THR A 105 -19.30 15.36 -19.72
C THR A 105 -18.35 14.96 -18.61
N VAL A 106 -17.79 15.95 -17.90
CA VAL A 106 -16.90 15.74 -16.76
C VAL A 106 -17.64 16.15 -15.48
N THR A 107 -17.65 15.28 -14.46
CA THR A 107 -18.28 15.60 -13.18
C THR A 107 -17.54 16.75 -12.50
N PRO A 108 -18.20 17.87 -12.14
CA PRO A 108 -17.47 19.04 -11.61
C PRO A 108 -16.76 18.82 -10.28
N GLU A 109 -17.38 18.03 -9.39
CA GLU A 109 -16.81 17.69 -8.09
C GLU A 109 -15.96 16.43 -8.21
N PRO A 110 -14.63 16.51 -8.07
CA PRO A 110 -13.80 15.32 -8.10
C PRO A 110 -13.89 14.54 -6.80
N LYS A 111 -13.53 13.26 -6.87
CA LYS A 111 -13.17 12.49 -5.68
C LYS A 111 -11.71 12.78 -5.32
N VAL A 112 -11.48 13.14 -4.07
CA VAL A 112 -10.14 13.39 -3.52
C VAL A 112 -9.79 12.25 -2.57
N GLY A 113 -8.78 11.46 -2.93
CA GLY A 113 -8.16 10.46 -2.07
C GLY A 113 -6.89 10.98 -1.40
N ALA A 114 -6.18 10.10 -0.70
CA ALA A 114 -4.93 10.46 -0.01
C ALA A 114 -3.83 10.92 -1.00
N PHE A 115 -3.72 10.26 -2.16
CA PHE A 115 -2.65 10.48 -3.13
C PHE A 115 -3.11 11.04 -4.47
N ASN A 116 -4.41 10.98 -4.76
CA ASN A 116 -4.94 11.24 -6.11
C ASN A 116 -6.25 12.02 -6.08
N VAL A 117 -6.47 12.82 -7.13
CA VAL A 117 -7.73 13.48 -7.45
C VAL A 117 -8.28 12.85 -8.73
N VAL A 118 -9.58 12.54 -8.71
CA VAL A 118 -10.25 11.79 -9.77
C VAL A 118 -11.52 12.52 -10.22
N TRP A 119 -11.61 12.80 -11.53
CA TRP A 119 -12.84 13.25 -12.18
C TRP A 119 -13.45 12.10 -12.98
N PHE A 120 -14.77 12.01 -12.98
CA PHE A 120 -15.49 11.05 -13.82
C PHE A 120 -15.87 11.67 -15.14
N ILE A 121 -15.76 10.87 -16.20
CA ILE A 121 -16.09 11.26 -17.56
C ILE A 121 -17.17 10.29 -18.06
N ASP A 122 -18.28 10.84 -18.54
CA ASP A 122 -19.37 10.08 -19.13
C ASP A 122 -19.55 10.52 -20.59
N PHE A 123 -19.38 9.60 -21.54
CA PHE A 123 -19.58 9.81 -22.96
C PHE A 123 -21.05 9.65 -23.35
N ALA A 124 -21.48 10.30 -24.43
CA ALA A 124 -22.87 10.30 -24.85
C ALA A 124 -23.42 8.91 -25.26
N ASP A 125 -22.54 7.97 -25.61
CA ASP A 125 -22.87 6.58 -25.93
C ASP A 125 -22.93 5.66 -24.69
N GLY A 126 -22.67 6.20 -23.50
CA GLY A 126 -22.70 5.47 -22.24
C GLY A 126 -21.37 4.83 -21.84
N ILE A 127 -20.28 5.02 -22.60
CA ILE A 127 -18.93 4.67 -22.14
C ILE A 127 -18.51 5.62 -21.01
N GLN A 128 -17.73 5.10 -20.06
CA GLN A 128 -17.41 5.81 -18.83
C GLN A 128 -15.93 5.68 -18.51
N TRP A 129 -15.24 6.81 -18.40
CA TRP A 129 -13.82 6.90 -18.09
C TRP A 129 -13.61 7.69 -16.79
N VAL A 130 -12.37 7.68 -16.31
CA VAL A 130 -11.89 8.49 -15.20
C VAL A 130 -10.62 9.20 -15.61
N PHE A 131 -10.51 10.46 -15.19
CA PHE A 131 -9.27 11.23 -15.26
C PHE A 131 -8.66 11.29 -13.86
N ARG A 132 -7.46 10.74 -13.69
CA ARG A 132 -6.74 10.65 -12.42
C ARG A 132 -5.48 11.49 -12.48
N THR A 133 -5.27 12.37 -11.51
CA THR A 133 -4.03 13.13 -11.31
C THR A 133 -3.54 12.99 -9.87
N PRO A 134 -2.23 13.02 -9.62
CA PRO A 134 -1.66 13.09 -8.27
C PRO A 134 -2.15 14.33 -7.51
N SER A 135 -2.41 14.18 -6.21
CA SER A 135 -2.86 15.27 -5.31
C SER A 135 -1.71 16.18 -4.86
N ILE A 136 -0.49 15.66 -4.81
CA ILE A 136 0.70 16.36 -4.31
C ILE A 136 1.51 17.03 -5.44
N GLU A 137 2.49 17.83 -5.06
CA GLU A 137 3.47 18.42 -6.01
C GLU A 137 4.28 17.32 -6.69
N TRP A 138 4.60 17.52 -7.96
CA TRP A 138 5.20 16.49 -8.80
C TRP A 138 6.71 16.69 -8.98
N ASN A 139 7.47 15.59 -8.93
CA ASN A 139 8.91 15.59 -9.17
C ASN A 139 9.35 14.42 -10.06
N ALA A 140 10.61 14.46 -10.52
CA ALA A 140 11.16 13.47 -11.45
C ALA A 140 11.21 12.04 -10.89
N SER A 141 11.34 11.86 -9.57
CA SER A 141 11.31 10.52 -8.95
C SER A 141 9.92 9.91 -9.03
N MET A 142 8.87 10.73 -8.89
CA MET A 142 7.48 10.31 -9.04
C MET A 142 7.13 9.96 -10.49
N SER A 143 7.67 10.69 -11.47
CA SER A 143 7.54 10.34 -12.90
C SER A 143 7.98 8.91 -13.17
N ARG A 144 9.15 8.51 -12.67
CA ARG A 144 9.67 7.14 -12.84
C ARG A 144 8.79 6.10 -12.14
N ARG A 145 8.26 6.42 -10.94
CA ARG A 145 7.36 5.52 -10.22
C ARG A 145 6.06 5.30 -10.99
N MET A 146 5.44 6.37 -11.47
CA MET A 146 4.22 6.31 -12.27
C MET A 146 4.42 5.53 -13.56
N GLN A 147 5.55 5.74 -14.24
CA GLN A 147 5.91 4.98 -15.44
C GLN A 147 6.01 3.47 -15.14
N SER A 148 6.68 3.08 -14.05
CA SER A 148 6.76 1.68 -13.61
C SER A 148 5.38 1.08 -13.30
N ASP A 149 4.51 1.84 -12.63
CA ASP A 149 3.15 1.39 -12.32
C ASP A 149 2.34 1.14 -13.61
N ILE A 150 2.41 2.06 -14.57
CA ILE A 150 1.73 1.96 -15.87
C ILE A 150 2.25 0.76 -16.68
N ILE A 151 3.58 0.57 -16.76
CA ILE A 151 4.19 -0.59 -17.42
C ILE A 151 3.69 -1.89 -16.80
N SER A 152 3.62 -1.95 -15.47
CA SER A 152 3.15 -3.12 -14.74
C SER A 152 1.66 -3.41 -15.03
N MET A 153 0.82 -2.38 -15.03
CA MET A 153 -0.60 -2.51 -15.38
C MET A 153 -0.79 -3.00 -16.82
N GLN A 154 -0.05 -2.43 -17.78
CA GLN A 154 -0.12 -2.85 -19.18
C GLN A 154 0.32 -4.32 -19.37
N LEU A 155 1.37 -4.75 -18.67
CA LEU A 155 1.80 -6.14 -18.68
C LEU A 155 0.69 -7.08 -18.17
N ILE A 156 0.06 -6.74 -17.05
CA ILE A 156 -1.04 -7.52 -16.46
C ILE A 156 -2.22 -7.58 -17.43
N GLN A 157 -2.61 -6.44 -18.00
CA GLN A 157 -3.73 -6.35 -18.94
C GLN A 157 -3.51 -7.19 -20.21
N ASN A 158 -2.28 -7.19 -20.73
CA ASN A 158 -1.95 -7.90 -21.97
C ASN A 158 -1.82 -9.42 -21.80
N ASN A 159 -1.62 -9.90 -20.57
CA ASN A 159 -1.30 -11.31 -20.30
C ASN A 159 -2.31 -12.02 -19.39
N THR A 160 -3.32 -11.32 -18.90
CA THR A 160 -4.31 -11.88 -17.96
C THR A 160 -5.72 -11.41 -18.31
N THR A 161 -6.72 -12.05 -17.70
CA THR A 161 -8.12 -11.58 -17.74
C THR A 161 -8.52 -10.89 -16.44
N ILE A 162 -7.55 -10.46 -15.62
CA ILE A 162 -7.82 -9.76 -14.37
C ILE A 162 -8.54 -8.46 -14.72
N PRO A 163 -9.68 -8.14 -14.08
CA PRO A 163 -10.44 -6.95 -14.40
C PRO A 163 -9.75 -5.71 -13.79
N ILE A 164 -8.72 -5.18 -14.46
CA ILE A 164 -8.08 -3.91 -14.09
C ILE A 164 -8.51 -2.80 -15.06
N PRO A 165 -8.55 -1.52 -14.65
CA PRO A 165 -8.89 -0.42 -15.53
C PRO A 165 -7.95 -0.35 -16.75
N HIS A 166 -8.51 -0.33 -17.96
CA HIS A 166 -7.73 -0.07 -19.16
C HIS A 166 -7.25 1.38 -19.19
N ILE A 167 -5.95 1.59 -19.40
CA ILE A 167 -5.36 2.93 -19.55
C ILE A 167 -5.44 3.35 -21.03
N HIS A 168 -6.18 4.41 -21.31
CA HIS A 168 -6.37 4.94 -22.67
C HIS A 168 -5.28 5.93 -23.08
N GLU A 169 -4.90 6.83 -22.17
CA GLU A 169 -3.79 7.77 -22.37
C GLU A 169 -3.22 8.16 -21.00
N PHE A 170 -1.96 8.58 -20.97
CA PHE A 170 -1.32 9.08 -19.76
C PHE A 170 -0.22 10.09 -20.09
N SER A 171 0.14 10.90 -19.10
CA SER A 171 1.34 11.72 -19.11
C SER A 171 2.01 11.63 -17.76
N VAL A 172 3.31 11.33 -17.72
CA VAL A 172 4.11 11.26 -16.48
C VAL A 172 4.93 12.54 -16.24
N VAL A 173 4.80 13.54 -17.12
CA VAL A 173 5.52 14.82 -17.08
C VAL A 173 4.55 15.98 -16.96
N THR A 174 5.05 17.17 -16.61
CA THR A 174 4.22 18.38 -16.44
C THR A 174 4.03 19.15 -17.75
N GLU A 175 4.87 18.91 -18.75
CA GLU A 175 4.83 19.57 -20.05
C GLU A 175 3.73 18.97 -20.95
N ASN A 176 2.48 19.16 -20.54
CA ASN A 176 1.30 18.71 -21.28
C ASN A 176 0.15 19.72 -21.15
N ALA A 177 -0.94 19.53 -21.90
CA ALA A 177 -2.07 20.46 -21.95
C ALA A 177 -2.77 20.69 -20.60
N PHE A 178 -2.72 19.70 -19.69
CA PHE A 178 -3.28 19.80 -18.34
C PHE A 178 -2.29 20.43 -17.34
N GLY A 179 -1.00 20.51 -17.67
CA GLY A 179 0.04 21.08 -16.82
C GLY A 179 0.45 20.18 -15.63
N ARG A 180 -0.09 18.97 -15.55
CA ARG A 180 0.21 17.97 -14.51
C ARG A 180 0.20 16.57 -15.09
N PRO A 181 0.91 15.61 -14.48
CA PRO A 181 0.79 14.21 -14.84
C PRO A 181 -0.63 13.72 -14.64
N TYR A 182 -1.06 12.80 -15.51
CA TYR A 182 -2.40 12.25 -15.43
C TYR A 182 -2.45 10.85 -16.04
N MET A 183 -3.51 10.13 -15.71
CA MET A 183 -3.96 8.93 -16.42
C MET A 183 -5.44 9.08 -16.77
N LEU A 184 -5.76 8.75 -18.02
CA LEU A 184 -7.11 8.61 -18.52
C LEU A 184 -7.38 7.11 -18.68
N MET A 185 -8.34 6.57 -17.92
CA MET A 185 -8.57 5.13 -17.85
C MET A 185 -10.05 4.77 -17.73
N GLU A 186 -10.40 3.50 -17.95
CA GLU A 186 -11.77 3.01 -17.83
C GLU A 186 -12.34 3.21 -16.41
N ARG A 187 -13.63 3.54 -16.30
CA ARG A 187 -14.34 3.54 -15.02
C ARG A 187 -14.84 2.14 -14.68
N VAL A 188 -14.32 1.57 -13.60
CA VAL A 188 -14.73 0.25 -13.10
C VAL A 188 -16.22 0.24 -12.73
N LYS A 189 -16.91 -0.84 -13.15
CA LYS A 189 -18.32 -1.08 -12.87
C LYS A 189 -18.49 -1.89 -11.59
N GLY A 190 -19.68 -1.82 -11.00
CA GLY A 190 -20.05 -2.58 -9.79
C GLY A 190 -20.04 -1.71 -8.53
N LYS A 191 -20.04 -2.36 -7.36
CA LYS A 191 -20.01 -1.71 -6.05
C LYS A 191 -18.74 -2.08 -5.32
N GLN A 192 -18.15 -1.13 -4.59
CA GLN A 192 -17.00 -1.41 -3.72
C GLN A 192 -17.39 -2.40 -2.63
N LEU A 193 -16.55 -3.42 -2.43
CA LEU A 193 -16.77 -4.47 -1.45
C LEU A 193 -16.82 -3.93 -0.02
N SER A 194 -16.04 -2.89 0.28
CA SER A 194 -16.05 -2.20 1.58
C SER A 194 -17.45 -1.67 1.99
N HIS A 195 -18.28 -1.25 1.03
CA HIS A 195 -19.66 -0.81 1.30
C HIS A 195 -20.65 -1.96 1.51
N LEU A 196 -20.25 -3.19 1.18
CA LEU A 196 -21.09 -4.38 1.18
C LEU A 196 -20.70 -5.39 2.27
N TRP A 197 -19.44 -5.37 2.72
CA TRP A 197 -18.86 -6.39 3.59
C TRP A 197 -19.66 -6.59 4.88
N PHE A 198 -20.07 -5.50 5.53
CA PHE A 198 -20.85 -5.57 6.76
C PHE A 198 -22.37 -5.42 6.55
N ASN A 199 -22.83 -5.43 5.29
CA ASN A 199 -24.25 -5.48 4.99
C ASN A 199 -24.73 -6.93 5.06
N SER A 200 -25.42 -7.33 6.14
CA SER A 200 -25.88 -8.71 6.36
C SER A 200 -26.83 -9.23 5.27
N ASP A 201 -27.59 -8.35 4.61
CA ASP A 201 -28.53 -8.74 3.55
C ASP A 201 -27.79 -9.08 2.25
N TRP A 202 -26.66 -8.40 2.02
CA TRP A 202 -25.82 -8.65 0.86
C TRP A 202 -24.79 -9.76 1.13
N PHE A 203 -24.02 -9.64 2.20
CA PHE A 203 -22.87 -10.50 2.55
C PHE A 203 -23.27 -11.86 3.13
N THR A 204 -24.01 -12.62 2.33
CA THR A 204 -24.39 -14.00 2.63
C THR A 204 -23.21 -14.95 2.41
N PRO A 205 -23.21 -16.16 3.01
CA PRO A 205 -22.17 -17.17 2.79
C PRO A 205 -21.97 -17.52 1.30
N ALA A 206 -23.04 -17.53 0.50
CA ALA A 206 -22.96 -17.81 -0.92
C ALA A 206 -22.19 -16.72 -1.68
N ARG A 207 -22.53 -15.43 -1.47
CA ARG A 207 -21.83 -14.32 -2.12
C ARG A 207 -20.39 -14.19 -1.65
N ARG A 208 -20.14 -14.36 -0.35
CA ARG A 208 -18.77 -14.36 0.21
C ARG A 208 -17.90 -15.42 -0.46
N LYS A 209 -18.42 -16.63 -0.64
CA LYS A 209 -17.72 -17.69 -1.36
C LYS A 209 -17.41 -17.29 -2.81
N THR A 210 -18.39 -16.70 -3.52
CA THR A 210 -18.17 -16.18 -4.88
C THR A 210 -17.07 -15.12 -4.91
N VAL A 211 -17.07 -14.17 -3.97
CA VAL A 211 -16.04 -13.13 -3.85
C VAL A 211 -14.66 -13.76 -3.68
N PHE A 212 -14.50 -14.68 -2.73
CA PHE A 212 -13.21 -15.33 -2.50
C PHE A 212 -12.74 -16.18 -3.69
N GLU A 213 -13.63 -16.91 -4.35
CA GLU A 213 -13.31 -17.68 -5.56
C GLU A 213 -12.89 -16.77 -6.72
N SER A 214 -13.61 -15.66 -6.93
CA SER A 214 -13.32 -14.71 -8.00
C SER A 214 -11.98 -13.96 -7.75
N LEU A 215 -11.69 -13.59 -6.50
CA LEU A 215 -10.40 -13.00 -6.12
C LEU A 215 -9.25 -13.98 -6.26
N ALA A 216 -9.39 -15.22 -5.77
CA ALA A 216 -8.37 -16.25 -5.92
C ALA A 216 -8.10 -16.55 -7.41
N SER A 217 -9.16 -16.66 -8.22
CA SER A 217 -9.05 -16.84 -9.68
C SER A 217 -8.33 -15.69 -10.37
N SER A 218 -8.57 -14.45 -9.93
CA SER A 218 -7.89 -13.27 -10.49
C SER A 218 -6.42 -13.28 -10.11
N MET A 219 -6.11 -13.37 -8.82
CA MET A 219 -4.72 -13.29 -8.35
C MET A 219 -3.87 -14.47 -8.84
N SER A 220 -4.40 -15.69 -8.92
CA SER A 220 -3.66 -16.85 -9.41
C SER A 220 -3.05 -16.68 -10.81
N GLN A 221 -3.62 -15.81 -11.66
CA GLN A 221 -3.09 -15.53 -13.00
C GLN A 221 -1.74 -14.81 -12.94
N LEU A 222 -1.48 -13.99 -11.93
CA LEU A 222 -0.21 -13.27 -11.78
C LEU A 222 0.98 -14.22 -11.55
N ARG A 223 0.72 -15.48 -11.18
CA ARG A 223 1.76 -16.51 -11.04
C ARG A 223 2.59 -16.70 -12.31
N THR A 224 2.00 -16.51 -13.48
CA THR A 224 2.69 -16.72 -14.77
C THR A 224 3.61 -15.56 -15.14
N LEU A 225 3.46 -14.40 -14.48
CA LEU A 225 4.28 -13.21 -14.69
C LEU A 225 5.48 -13.24 -13.74
N THR A 226 6.54 -13.90 -14.19
CA THR A 226 7.71 -14.22 -13.36
C THR A 226 8.96 -13.43 -13.72
N PHE A 227 9.76 -13.11 -12.71
CA PHE A 227 10.93 -12.25 -12.84
C PHE A 227 12.15 -12.77 -12.06
N PRO A 228 13.38 -12.39 -12.47
CA PRO A 228 14.62 -12.90 -11.87
C PRO A 228 15.04 -12.19 -10.57
N SER A 229 14.44 -11.04 -10.25
CA SER A 229 14.75 -10.23 -9.06
C SER A 229 13.55 -9.45 -8.55
N ILE A 230 13.63 -8.99 -7.30
CA ILE A 230 12.71 -8.07 -6.63
C ILE A 230 13.09 -6.64 -7.02
N GLY A 231 12.10 -5.83 -7.41
CA GLY A 231 12.31 -4.48 -7.92
C GLY A 231 11.07 -3.88 -8.57
N CYS A 232 11.23 -2.72 -9.19
CA CYS A 232 10.20 -2.11 -10.04
C CYS A 232 10.35 -2.60 -11.49
N LEU A 233 9.31 -2.47 -12.31
CA LEU A 233 9.37 -2.86 -13.72
C LEU A 233 9.71 -1.67 -14.61
N ASP A 234 10.51 -1.96 -15.62
CA ASP A 234 10.76 -1.08 -16.75
C ASP A 234 10.65 -1.89 -18.05
N TYR A 235 10.57 -1.19 -19.18
CA TYR A 235 10.31 -1.78 -20.47
C TYR A 235 11.30 -1.26 -21.52
N ASN A 236 11.97 -2.20 -22.19
CA ASN A 236 12.88 -1.89 -23.27
C ASN A 236 12.12 -1.96 -24.60
N VAL A 237 11.95 -0.80 -25.23
CA VAL A 237 11.24 -0.65 -26.51
C VAL A 237 11.97 -1.33 -27.67
N GLU A 238 13.30 -1.35 -27.67
CA GLU A 238 14.10 -1.93 -28.76
C GLU A 238 14.02 -3.46 -28.76
N SER A 239 14.03 -4.07 -27.57
CA SER A 239 13.97 -5.52 -27.42
C SER A 239 12.56 -6.06 -27.18
N ASP A 240 11.55 -5.21 -27.00
CA ASP A 240 10.17 -5.59 -26.65
C ASP A 240 10.12 -6.50 -25.41
N THR A 241 10.84 -6.09 -24.35
CA THR A 241 10.97 -6.91 -23.13
C THR A 241 10.86 -6.09 -21.87
N HIS A 242 10.15 -6.65 -20.89
CA HIS A 242 10.10 -6.15 -19.52
C HIS A 242 11.35 -6.61 -18.75
N PHE A 243 11.90 -5.73 -17.91
CA PHE A 243 13.02 -6.04 -17.04
C PHE A 243 12.86 -5.36 -15.67
N VAL A 244 13.59 -5.87 -14.67
CA VAL A 244 13.50 -5.39 -13.29
C VAL A 244 14.58 -4.35 -13.04
N ILE A 245 14.16 -3.19 -12.52
CA ILE A 245 15.03 -2.11 -12.03
C ILE A 245 15.01 -2.06 -10.50
N PRO A 246 15.95 -1.36 -9.84
CA PRO A 246 15.86 -1.10 -8.40
C PRO A 246 14.47 -0.60 -7.97
N ILE A 247 14.07 -0.94 -6.75
CA ILE A 247 12.85 -0.44 -6.13
C ILE A 247 12.95 1.08 -6.04
N LEU A 248 11.98 1.76 -6.66
CA LEU A 248 11.86 3.20 -6.67
C LEU A 248 11.29 3.71 -5.32
N PRO A 249 11.60 4.96 -4.92
CA PRO A 249 10.97 5.60 -3.77
C PRO A 249 9.44 5.61 -3.86
N SER A 250 8.75 5.60 -2.72
CA SER A 250 7.28 5.75 -2.68
C SER A 250 6.88 7.17 -3.10
N TYR A 251 5.61 7.36 -3.47
CA TYR A 251 5.06 8.69 -3.76
C TYR A 251 5.14 9.67 -2.58
N SER A 252 5.23 9.15 -1.36
CA SER A 252 5.38 9.93 -0.12
C SER A 252 6.84 10.13 0.30
N ALA A 253 7.81 9.55 -0.41
CA ALA A 253 9.22 9.64 -0.02
C ALA A 253 9.77 11.04 -0.28
N PRO A 254 10.65 11.56 0.59
CA PRO A 254 11.34 12.82 0.35
C PRO A 254 12.10 12.82 -0.98
N GLU A 255 12.21 13.99 -1.60
CA GLU A 255 13.06 14.14 -2.78
C GLU A 255 14.51 13.76 -2.47
N GLY A 256 15.16 13.05 -3.42
CA GLY A 256 16.52 12.54 -3.23
C GLY A 256 16.59 11.20 -2.49
N THR A 257 15.47 10.60 -2.09
CA THR A 257 15.46 9.24 -1.53
C THR A 257 16.09 8.25 -2.51
N GLU A 258 17.05 7.46 -2.03
CA GLU A 258 17.77 6.49 -2.85
C GLU A 258 16.90 5.31 -3.27
N THR A 259 17.20 4.75 -4.44
CA THR A 259 16.63 3.47 -4.88
C THR A 259 17.22 2.29 -4.11
N ARG A 260 16.49 1.18 -4.07
CA ARG A 260 16.86 0.00 -3.28
C ARG A 260 16.94 -1.26 -4.17
N GLY A 261 17.92 -2.13 -3.94
CA GLY A 261 18.10 -3.34 -4.76
C GLY A 261 18.60 -3.05 -6.19
N PRO A 262 18.24 -3.88 -7.19
CA PRO A 262 17.31 -5.02 -7.12
C PRO A 262 17.85 -6.15 -6.22
N TYR A 263 16.96 -7.02 -5.74
CA TYR A 263 17.35 -8.15 -4.87
C TYR A 263 17.11 -9.48 -5.56
N HIS A 264 18.02 -10.43 -5.37
CA HIS A 264 17.90 -11.79 -5.90
C HIS A 264 17.47 -12.82 -4.84
N GLY A 265 17.16 -12.34 -3.63
CA GLY A 265 16.77 -13.14 -2.47
C GLY A 265 15.78 -12.40 -1.60
N THR A 266 14.76 -13.10 -1.10
CA THR A 266 13.77 -12.59 -0.14
C THR A 266 14.42 -12.13 1.16
N HIS A 267 15.36 -12.92 1.69
CA HIS A 267 16.13 -12.56 2.88
C HIS A 267 17.00 -11.32 2.64
N ALA A 268 17.67 -11.24 1.49
CA ALA A 268 18.49 -10.06 1.15
C ALA A 268 17.64 -8.79 1.10
N TYR A 269 16.42 -8.89 0.53
CA TYR A 269 15.44 -7.81 0.50
C TYR A 269 14.99 -7.38 1.89
N LEU A 270 14.56 -8.31 2.75
CA LEU A 270 14.11 -8.00 4.11
C LEU A 270 15.24 -7.44 4.99
N LEU A 271 16.42 -8.05 4.95
CA LEU A 271 17.56 -7.67 5.79
C LEU A 271 18.14 -6.31 5.42
N ASP A 272 18.17 -5.94 4.14
CA ASP A 272 18.58 -4.60 3.70
C ASP A 272 17.61 -3.54 4.21
N GLN A 273 16.30 -3.80 4.15
CA GLN A 273 15.30 -2.87 4.68
C GLN A 273 15.45 -2.70 6.20
N ILE A 274 15.61 -3.79 6.95
CA ILE A 274 15.86 -3.72 8.41
C ILE A 274 17.14 -2.92 8.71
N ALA A 275 18.21 -3.12 7.93
CA ALA A 275 19.46 -2.39 8.12
C ALA A 275 19.30 -0.89 7.89
N ARG A 276 18.54 -0.49 6.86
CA ARG A 276 18.24 0.91 6.57
C ARG A 276 17.39 1.56 7.67
N GLU A 277 16.32 0.90 8.11
CA GLU A 277 15.48 1.38 9.21
C GLU A 277 16.27 1.48 10.53
N SER A 278 17.18 0.53 10.77
CA SER A 278 18.05 0.56 11.95
C SER A 278 19.05 1.72 11.92
N ALA A 279 19.49 2.12 10.72
CA ALA A 279 20.41 3.24 10.52
C ALA A 279 19.70 4.61 10.55
N SER A 280 18.42 4.67 10.17
CA SER A 280 17.64 5.91 10.12
C SER A 280 17.05 6.29 11.49
N THR A 281 16.68 5.31 12.33
CA THR A 281 15.96 5.60 13.57
C THR A 281 16.88 6.03 14.72
N PRO A 282 16.65 7.20 15.35
CA PRO A 282 17.43 7.64 16.51
C PRO A 282 17.00 6.92 17.80
N ILE A 283 15.82 6.30 17.82
CA ILE A 283 15.19 5.72 19.03
C ILE A 283 15.77 4.32 19.30
N ALA A 284 16.28 4.10 20.51
CA ALA A 284 16.94 2.85 20.89
C ALA A 284 15.99 1.64 20.92
N GLU A 285 14.76 1.83 21.39
CA GLU A 285 13.70 0.81 21.41
C GLU A 285 13.36 0.33 19.98
N HIS A 286 13.23 1.26 19.03
CA HIS A 286 13.05 0.89 17.62
C HIS A 286 14.23 0.08 17.06
N ARG A 287 15.47 0.39 17.43
CA ARG A 287 16.62 -0.45 17.03
C ARG A 287 16.59 -1.84 17.66
N ALA A 288 16.18 -1.94 18.93
CA ALA A 288 16.06 -3.23 19.62
C ALA A 288 14.96 -4.10 18.99
N SER A 289 13.78 -3.53 18.74
CA SER A 289 12.69 -4.23 18.04
C SER A 289 13.06 -4.62 16.61
N LEU A 290 13.82 -3.80 15.86
CA LEU A 290 14.38 -4.18 14.56
C LEU A 290 15.41 -5.32 14.65
N ALA A 291 16.22 -5.37 15.72
CA ALA A 291 17.15 -6.47 15.96
C ALA A 291 16.41 -7.79 16.24
N VAL A 292 15.30 -7.76 16.98
CA VAL A 292 14.41 -8.92 17.15
C VAL A 292 13.77 -9.31 15.82
N LEU A 293 13.23 -8.34 15.09
CA LEU A 293 12.60 -8.56 13.79
C LEU A 293 13.57 -9.20 12.80
N ARG A 294 14.87 -8.87 12.87
CA ARG A 294 15.92 -9.50 12.07
C ARG A 294 16.00 -11.02 12.28
N LEU A 295 15.74 -11.51 13.48
CA LEU A 295 15.72 -12.95 13.77
C LEU A 295 14.52 -13.63 13.08
N PHE A 296 13.35 -13.01 13.16
CA PHE A 296 12.15 -13.49 12.48
C PHE A 296 12.27 -13.42 10.95
N ALA A 297 12.76 -12.30 10.42
CA ALA A 297 13.01 -12.13 8.98
C ALA A 297 14.08 -13.10 8.44
N GLY A 298 14.98 -13.59 9.31
CA GLY A 298 15.97 -14.60 8.97
C GLY A 298 15.46 -16.05 9.04
N SER A 299 14.29 -16.30 9.65
CA SER A 299 13.86 -17.67 10.01
C SER A 299 12.44 -18.02 9.55
N LEU A 300 11.55 -17.04 9.39
CA LEU A 300 10.14 -17.25 9.05
C LEU A 300 9.83 -17.31 7.56
N PRO A 301 10.47 -16.50 6.68
CA PRO A 301 10.32 -16.69 5.25
C PRO A 301 10.72 -18.11 4.85
N ASP A 302 10.02 -18.70 3.89
CA ASP A 302 10.33 -20.06 3.44
C ASP A 302 11.61 -20.02 2.61
N GLU A 303 12.66 -20.68 3.12
CA GLU A 303 13.98 -20.73 2.49
C GLU A 303 13.92 -21.29 1.06
N THR A 304 12.98 -22.20 0.78
CA THR A 304 12.80 -22.76 -0.57
C THR A 304 12.28 -21.73 -1.58
N LEU A 305 11.81 -20.58 -1.09
CA LEU A 305 11.26 -19.49 -1.88
C LEU A 305 12.14 -18.24 -1.88
N ASP A 306 13.34 -18.32 -1.31
CA ASP A 306 14.23 -17.16 -1.21
C ASP A 306 14.58 -16.57 -2.58
N GLY A 307 14.90 -17.45 -3.54
CA GLY A 307 15.26 -17.08 -4.91
C GLY A 307 14.08 -17.04 -5.90
N PRO A 308 14.38 -16.77 -7.19
CA PRO A 308 13.35 -16.63 -8.23
C PRO A 308 12.55 -17.93 -8.49
N PRO A 309 11.45 -17.86 -9.26
CA PRO A 309 10.82 -16.65 -9.76
C PRO A 309 10.17 -15.76 -8.69
N PHE A 310 10.34 -14.45 -8.86
CA PHE A 310 9.58 -13.39 -8.19
C PHE A 310 8.38 -12.99 -9.04
N VAL A 311 7.36 -12.38 -8.44
CA VAL A 311 6.03 -12.21 -9.05
C VAL A 311 5.43 -10.85 -8.70
N LEU A 312 4.41 -10.45 -9.46
CA LEU A 312 3.59 -9.28 -9.13
C LEU A 312 2.52 -9.62 -8.09
N SER A 313 2.04 -8.59 -7.40
CA SER A 313 0.86 -8.62 -6.54
C SER A 313 0.14 -7.29 -6.64
N MET A 314 -1.17 -7.29 -6.37
CA MET A 314 -1.86 -6.04 -6.07
C MET A 314 -1.19 -5.36 -4.85
N PRO A 315 -0.77 -4.09 -4.94
CA PRO A 315 -0.11 -3.39 -3.84
C PRO A 315 -1.02 -3.21 -2.61
N ASP A 316 -2.20 -2.61 -2.81
CA ASP A 316 -3.22 -2.42 -1.77
C ASP A 316 -4.41 -3.38 -1.97
N PHE A 317 -4.20 -4.66 -1.59
CA PHE A 317 -5.18 -5.74 -1.76
C PHE A 317 -6.28 -5.71 -0.69
N ASP A 318 -6.96 -4.56 -0.60
CA ASP A 318 -7.98 -4.26 0.39
C ASP A 318 -9.39 -4.14 -0.22
N TYR A 319 -10.44 -4.38 0.56
CA TYR A 319 -11.84 -4.42 0.08
C TYR A 319 -12.34 -3.09 -0.50
N GLN A 320 -11.63 -1.98 -0.29
CA GLN A 320 -11.95 -0.65 -0.81
C GLN A 320 -11.60 -0.53 -2.30
N ASN A 321 -10.63 -1.35 -2.74
CA ASN A 321 -10.11 -1.38 -4.09
C ASN A 321 -10.73 -2.51 -4.94
N ILE A 322 -11.72 -3.22 -4.39
CA ILE A 322 -12.39 -4.35 -5.04
C ILE A 322 -13.83 -3.98 -5.36
N PHE A 323 -14.20 -4.11 -6.63
CA PHE A 323 -15.57 -3.92 -7.11
C PHE A 323 -16.20 -5.27 -7.45
N VAL A 324 -17.47 -5.41 -7.09
CA VAL A 324 -18.26 -6.62 -7.31
C VAL A 324 -19.63 -6.33 -7.93
N ASP A 325 -20.17 -7.32 -8.63
CA ASP A 325 -21.58 -7.33 -9.08
C ASP A 325 -22.55 -7.77 -7.96
N ASN A 326 -23.82 -8.03 -8.30
CA ASN A 326 -24.83 -8.39 -7.31
C ASN A 326 -24.71 -9.85 -6.83
N GLU A 327 -23.95 -10.67 -7.54
CA GLU A 327 -23.72 -12.10 -7.29
C GLU A 327 -22.42 -12.33 -6.51
N GLY A 328 -21.56 -11.32 -6.44
CA GLY A 328 -20.27 -11.35 -5.74
C GLY A 328 -19.09 -11.66 -6.67
N ASN A 329 -19.26 -11.62 -8.00
CA ASN A 329 -18.14 -11.73 -8.92
C ASN A 329 -17.36 -10.42 -8.92
N VAL A 330 -16.03 -10.50 -8.97
CA VAL A 330 -15.15 -9.33 -9.08
C VAL A 330 -15.31 -8.73 -10.48
N THR A 331 -15.69 -7.46 -10.52
CA THR A 331 -15.88 -6.68 -11.75
C THR A 331 -14.78 -5.64 -11.96
N GLY A 332 -13.99 -5.35 -10.93
CA GLY A 332 -12.74 -4.64 -11.11
C GLY A 332 -11.89 -4.49 -9.87
N LEU A 333 -10.59 -4.32 -10.10
CA LEU A 333 -9.55 -4.10 -9.10
C LEU A 333 -8.83 -2.78 -9.43
N ILE A 334 -8.90 -1.82 -8.52
CA ILE A 334 -8.31 -0.48 -8.70
C ILE A 334 -7.09 -0.28 -7.79
N ASP A 335 -6.46 0.89 -7.90
CA ASP A 335 -5.34 1.31 -7.05
C ASP A 335 -4.11 0.39 -7.12
N TRP A 336 -3.62 0.22 -8.35
CA TRP A 336 -2.37 -0.46 -8.66
C TRP A 336 -1.14 0.45 -8.52
N ASP A 337 -1.27 1.56 -7.78
CA ASP A 337 -0.15 2.46 -7.51
C ASP A 337 0.85 1.74 -6.60
N GLY A 338 2.13 1.98 -6.85
CA GLY A 338 3.17 1.42 -6.00
C GLY A 338 3.57 -0.01 -6.39
N MET A 339 3.37 -0.41 -7.64
CA MET A 339 3.70 -1.73 -8.14
C MET A 339 5.17 -2.10 -7.97
N MET A 340 5.38 -3.33 -7.55
CA MET A 340 6.68 -3.94 -7.36
C MET A 340 6.60 -5.44 -7.63
N VAL A 341 7.67 -5.99 -8.20
CA VAL A 341 7.95 -7.42 -8.25
C VAL A 341 8.49 -7.85 -6.89
N GLY A 342 7.88 -8.85 -6.26
CA GLY A 342 8.22 -9.30 -4.91
C GLY A 342 8.24 -10.82 -4.74
N PRO A 343 8.55 -11.28 -3.51
CA PRO A 343 8.50 -12.69 -3.12
C PRO A 343 7.12 -13.30 -3.34
N ARG A 344 7.05 -14.60 -3.69
CA ARG A 344 5.78 -15.31 -3.88
C ARG A 344 4.89 -15.31 -2.63
N GLN A 345 5.50 -15.30 -1.44
CA GLN A 345 4.78 -15.34 -0.16
C GLN A 345 4.02 -14.05 0.15
N GLY A 346 4.55 -12.89 -0.26
CA GLY A 346 3.88 -11.58 -0.26
C GLY A 346 3.31 -11.21 -1.64
N GLY A 347 3.32 -12.17 -2.56
CA GLY A 347 2.93 -11.99 -3.96
C GLY A 347 1.45 -12.26 -4.18
N TYR A 348 1.11 -12.69 -5.40
CA TYR A 348 -0.26 -13.06 -5.79
C TYR A 348 -0.96 -14.10 -4.90
N ALA A 349 -0.22 -14.90 -4.13
CA ALA A 349 -0.78 -15.95 -3.30
C ALA A 349 -1.19 -15.46 -1.90
N ARG A 350 -1.00 -14.17 -1.56
CA ARG A 350 -1.29 -13.66 -0.23
C ARG A 350 -2.79 -13.58 0.07
N TYR A 351 -3.13 -13.65 1.35
CA TYR A 351 -4.47 -13.27 1.81
C TYR A 351 -4.74 -11.78 1.52
N PRO A 352 -6.00 -11.42 1.25
CA PRO A 352 -6.40 -10.02 1.25
C PRO A 352 -6.23 -9.38 2.63
N SER A 353 -5.82 -8.11 2.67
CA SER A 353 -5.39 -7.42 3.91
C SER A 353 -6.49 -7.31 4.95
N TRP A 354 -7.74 -7.07 4.54
CA TRP A 354 -8.85 -6.92 5.50
C TRP A 354 -9.16 -8.21 6.27
N ILE A 355 -8.74 -9.39 5.77
CA ILE A 355 -8.87 -10.67 6.49
C ILE A 355 -7.61 -11.07 7.27
N THR A 356 -6.59 -10.21 7.31
CA THR A 356 -5.36 -10.36 8.12
C THR A 356 -5.20 -9.28 9.18
N ARG A 357 -6.24 -8.44 9.40
CA ARG A 357 -6.23 -7.30 10.34
C ARG A 357 -5.95 -7.62 11.80
N ASP A 358 -6.11 -8.87 12.23
CA ASP A 358 -5.68 -9.34 13.56
C ASP A 358 -4.17 -9.52 13.70
N TRP A 359 -3.42 -9.34 12.61
CA TRP A 359 -1.95 -9.29 12.55
C TRP A 359 -1.41 -7.86 12.34
N ASP A 360 -2.17 -6.99 11.67
CA ASP A 360 -1.87 -5.56 11.56
C ASP A 360 -3.01 -4.70 12.14
N PRO A 361 -2.90 -4.28 13.42
CA PRO A 361 -4.00 -3.63 14.13
C PRO A 361 -4.14 -2.13 13.82
N ILE A 362 -3.22 -1.51 13.06
CA ILE A 362 -3.26 -0.05 12.81
C ILE A 362 -3.96 0.29 11.52
N MET A 363 -4.07 -0.66 10.58
CA MET A 363 -4.79 -0.43 9.33
C MET A 363 -6.22 0.08 9.58
N TYR A 364 -6.91 -0.30 10.67
CA TYR A 364 -8.04 0.45 11.27
C TYR A 364 -8.19 0.11 12.78
N ALA A 365 -8.69 1.07 13.58
CA ALA A 365 -8.55 1.11 15.05
C ALA A 365 -9.46 0.17 15.88
N TYR A 366 -8.85 -0.66 16.73
CA TYR A 366 -9.53 -1.34 17.84
C TYR A 366 -9.83 -0.39 19.02
N PRO A 367 -11.02 -0.46 19.65
CA PRO A 367 -11.18 0.04 21.01
C PRO A 367 -10.37 -0.83 21.97
N ILE A 368 -9.39 -0.24 22.66
CA ILE A 368 -8.73 -0.90 23.80
C ILE A 368 -9.82 -1.19 24.84
N HIS A 369 -10.23 -2.45 24.97
CA HIS A 369 -11.00 -2.91 26.11
C HIS A 369 -10.07 -2.95 27.33
N SER A 370 -10.00 -1.85 28.07
CA SER A 370 -9.46 -1.90 29.43
C SER A 370 -10.43 -2.70 30.31
N LYS A 371 -10.09 -3.96 30.58
CA LYS A 371 -10.62 -4.63 31.77
C LYS A 371 -9.98 -3.95 32.98
N SER A 372 -10.76 -3.09 33.63
CA SER A 372 -10.69 -2.69 35.04
C SER A 372 -9.30 -2.73 35.72
N GLY A 373 -8.73 -1.54 35.94
CA GLY A 373 -7.69 -1.31 36.95
C GLY A 373 -6.55 -0.43 36.46
N SER A 374 -6.34 0.71 37.12
CA SER A 374 -5.28 1.71 36.95
C SER A 374 -5.21 2.45 35.61
N THR A 375 -6.20 3.29 35.34
CA THR A 375 -6.10 4.39 34.37
C THR A 375 -5.39 5.59 34.98
N GLU A 376 -4.08 5.70 34.80
CA GLU A 376 -3.39 7.00 34.87
C GLU A 376 -2.06 7.11 34.09
N SER A 377 -1.58 6.05 33.42
CA SER A 377 -0.25 6.10 32.76
C SER A 377 -0.23 6.19 31.23
N LEU A 378 -1.32 5.86 30.52
CA LEU A 378 -1.29 5.73 29.05
C LEU A 378 -1.91 6.90 28.28
N ALA A 379 -2.70 7.75 28.94
CA ALA A 379 -3.21 8.98 28.34
C ALA A 379 -2.13 10.07 28.25
N SER A 380 -1.09 9.99 29.09
CA SER A 380 0.01 10.96 29.11
C SER A 380 0.96 10.80 27.90
N SER A 381 1.15 9.58 27.38
CA SER A 381 2.09 9.34 26.27
C SER A 381 1.59 9.83 24.91
N MET A 382 0.28 10.03 24.71
CA MET A 382 -0.26 10.58 23.46
C MET A 382 -0.39 12.12 23.47
N VAL A 383 -0.25 12.76 24.65
CA VAL A 383 -0.32 14.23 24.79
C VAL A 383 1.07 14.87 24.84
N GLN A 384 2.13 14.09 25.10
CA GLN A 384 3.47 14.63 25.41
C GLN A 384 4.47 14.67 24.25
N LEU A 385 4.03 14.53 23.00
CA LEU A 385 4.86 14.79 21.81
C LEU A 385 4.46 16.06 21.04
N GLY A 386 3.60 16.90 21.61
CA GLY A 386 3.15 18.15 20.99
C GLY A 386 3.69 19.45 21.60
N GLN A 387 4.31 19.44 22.79
CA GLN A 387 4.71 20.69 23.45
C GLN A 387 5.99 20.53 24.27
N GLY A 388 7.06 21.12 23.78
CA GLY A 388 8.26 21.43 24.55
C GLY A 388 8.68 22.87 24.28
N ALA A 389 8.15 23.82 25.05
CA ALA A 389 8.81 25.09 25.40
C ALA A 389 7.96 25.91 26.40
N ALA A 390 8.55 26.17 27.58
CA ALA A 390 8.29 27.25 28.55
C ALA A 390 6.82 27.48 29.00
N GLY A 391 6.44 27.30 30.27
CA GLY A 391 7.09 27.84 31.46
C GLY A 391 6.58 29.26 31.72
N HIS A 392 5.48 29.40 32.46
CA HIS A 392 5.25 30.51 33.39
C HIS A 392 4.07 30.19 34.33
N GLU A 393 4.39 30.24 35.62
CA GLU A 393 3.49 30.32 36.76
C GLU A 393 2.57 31.53 36.63
N GLU A 394 1.30 31.42 37.04
CA GLU A 394 0.68 32.44 37.90
C GLU A 394 -0.61 31.92 38.57
N ASP A 395 -0.46 31.86 39.88
CA ASP A 395 -1.35 31.88 41.04
C ASP A 395 -2.85 32.26 40.90
N GLU A 396 -3.61 31.51 41.70
CA GLU A 396 -4.77 31.86 42.55
C GLU A 396 -5.67 33.06 42.21
N SER A 397 -6.99 32.79 42.18
CA SER A 397 -7.86 33.37 43.21
C SER A 397 -9.19 32.62 43.40
N VAL A 398 -9.39 32.31 44.67
CA VAL A 398 -10.54 31.67 45.32
C VAL A 398 -11.64 32.68 45.61
N VAL A 399 -12.89 32.34 45.30
CA VAL A 399 -14.10 32.66 46.10
C VAL A 399 -15.18 31.67 45.61
N GLY A 400 -15.71 30.69 46.33
CA GLY A 400 -16.07 30.63 47.74
C GLY A 400 -17.54 31.04 47.88
N PHE A 401 -18.48 30.09 48.00
CA PHE A 401 -19.52 30.07 49.05
C PHE A 401 -20.36 28.78 49.02
N SER A 402 -20.53 28.26 50.23
CA SER A 402 -21.27 27.11 50.78
C SER A 402 -22.80 27.21 50.56
N ASN A 403 -23.70 26.27 50.90
CA ASN A 403 -23.73 24.95 51.52
C ASN A 403 -25.17 24.40 51.36
N ASP A 404 -25.36 23.14 51.74
CA ASP A 404 -26.61 22.52 52.25
C ASP A 404 -27.49 21.65 51.34
N HIS A 405 -27.38 20.34 51.64
CA HIS A 405 -28.43 19.36 51.91
C HIS A 405 -29.45 18.92 50.84
N ALA A 406 -29.16 17.71 50.32
CA ALA A 406 -29.99 16.50 50.36
C ALA A 406 -31.35 16.44 49.64
N ALA A 407 -31.34 15.62 48.58
CA ALA A 407 -32.35 14.64 48.17
C ALA A 407 -33.73 15.13 47.69
N ALA A 408 -33.86 15.32 46.37
CA ALA A 408 -34.93 14.72 45.56
C ALA A 408 -34.69 15.00 44.06
N ALA A 409 -34.81 13.93 43.24
CA ALA A 409 -35.16 13.88 41.82
C ALA A 409 -34.83 15.07 40.89
N SER A 410 -33.95 14.84 39.91
CA SER A 410 -33.94 15.62 38.68
C SER A 410 -33.84 14.75 37.42
N SER A 411 -34.84 14.95 36.59
CA SER A 411 -34.87 14.74 35.16
C SER A 411 -33.62 15.25 34.43
N GLY A 412 -33.09 14.40 33.55
CA GLY A 412 -32.59 14.72 32.21
C GLY A 412 -31.52 15.81 32.05
N ILE A 413 -30.27 15.38 31.85
CA ILE A 413 -29.41 15.91 30.78
C ILE A 413 -28.70 14.71 30.16
N ALA A 414 -29.13 14.31 28.96
CA ALA A 414 -28.35 13.44 28.09
C ALA A 414 -27.10 14.23 27.67
N LEU A 415 -25.96 13.92 28.28
CA LEU A 415 -24.67 14.37 27.76
C LEU A 415 -24.41 13.56 26.49
N GLY A 416 -24.48 14.30 25.39
CA GLY A 416 -24.52 13.80 24.02
C GLY A 416 -23.35 12.91 23.67
N SER A 417 -23.67 11.94 22.83
CA SER A 417 -22.75 11.23 21.96
C SER A 417 -21.79 12.21 21.28
N ASP A 418 -20.52 12.11 21.63
CA ASP A 418 -19.40 12.74 20.94
C ASP A 418 -19.41 12.32 19.45
N PRO A 419 -19.50 13.27 18.49
CA PRO A 419 -19.74 12.97 17.07
C PRO A 419 -18.50 12.53 16.27
N LEU A 420 -17.39 12.12 16.89
CA LEU A 420 -16.16 11.68 16.20
C LEU A 420 -15.77 10.20 16.44
N ARG A 421 -16.74 9.33 16.72
CA ARG A 421 -16.57 7.87 16.65
C ARG A 421 -17.69 7.24 15.84
N GLN A 422 -17.61 7.29 14.51
CA GLN A 422 -18.25 6.23 13.73
C GLN A 422 -17.64 4.91 14.20
N LYS A 423 -18.46 4.04 14.81
CA LYS A 423 -18.07 2.65 15.13
C LYS A 423 -17.68 1.98 13.82
N PHE A 424 -16.40 1.84 13.53
CA PHE A 424 -15.96 0.88 12.52
C PHE A 424 -16.46 -0.50 12.95
N GLN A 425 -17.23 -1.15 12.08
CA GLN A 425 -17.60 -2.54 12.26
C GLN A 425 -16.37 -3.38 11.95
N GLU A 426 -16.04 -4.34 12.81
CA GLU A 426 -14.84 -5.15 12.70
C GLU A 426 -15.16 -6.61 12.97
N ASP A 427 -14.51 -7.49 12.21
CA ASP A 427 -14.60 -8.94 12.39
C ASP A 427 -13.69 -9.39 13.53
N SER A 428 -14.17 -10.30 14.38
CA SER A 428 -13.35 -10.87 15.45
C SER A 428 -12.17 -11.69 14.91
N PRO A 429 -11.05 -11.86 15.64
CA PRO A 429 -9.96 -12.74 15.21
C PRO A 429 -10.41 -14.15 14.83
N ALA A 430 -11.39 -14.71 15.52
CA ALA A 430 -11.97 -16.02 15.17
C ALA A 430 -12.73 -16.00 13.83
N THR A 431 -13.44 -14.91 13.55
CA THR A 431 -14.12 -14.69 12.27
C THR A 431 -13.10 -14.53 11.14
N LEU A 432 -12.07 -13.70 11.34
CA LEU A 432 -10.98 -13.49 10.38
C LEU A 432 -10.25 -14.81 10.06
N GLN A 433 -9.99 -15.64 11.08
CA GLN A 433 -9.42 -16.97 10.89
C GLN A 433 -10.33 -17.87 10.04
N ALA A 434 -11.66 -17.82 10.24
CA ALA A 434 -12.61 -18.55 9.41
C ALA A 434 -12.62 -18.05 7.96
N PHE A 435 -12.52 -16.74 7.74
CA PHE A 435 -12.41 -16.15 6.40
C PHE A 435 -11.11 -16.52 5.70
N ARG A 436 -9.97 -16.50 6.40
CA ARG A 436 -8.70 -17.02 5.88
C ARG A 436 -8.82 -18.47 5.45
N LYS A 437 -9.47 -19.32 6.25
CA LYS A 437 -9.72 -20.72 5.87
C LYS A 437 -10.57 -20.82 4.61
N GLU A 438 -11.65 -20.05 4.51
CA GLU A 438 -12.55 -20.07 3.34
C GLU A 438 -11.86 -19.56 2.07
N TYR A 439 -11.06 -18.49 2.18
CA TYR A 439 -10.22 -17.98 1.09
C TYR A 439 -9.16 -19.00 0.67
N LEU A 440 -8.47 -19.63 1.63
CA LEU A 440 -7.51 -20.69 1.36
C LEU A 440 -8.17 -21.87 0.63
N ASP A 441 -9.37 -22.28 1.05
CA ASP A 441 -10.11 -23.35 0.37
C ASP A 441 -10.47 -22.95 -1.07
N ALA A 442 -10.83 -21.68 -1.32
CA ALA A 442 -11.03 -21.16 -2.66
C ALA A 442 -9.74 -21.19 -3.49
N PHE A 443 -8.62 -20.76 -2.90
CA PHE A 443 -7.31 -20.80 -3.54
C PHE A 443 -6.86 -22.22 -3.86
N VAL A 444 -7.08 -23.20 -2.98
CA VAL A 444 -6.81 -24.63 -3.23
C VAL A 444 -7.57 -25.15 -4.46
N ARG A 445 -8.81 -24.68 -4.67
CA ARG A 445 -9.60 -25.08 -5.86
C ARG A 445 -9.05 -24.49 -7.15
N VAL A 446 -8.55 -23.26 -7.09
CA VAL A 446 -8.07 -22.50 -8.26
C VAL A 446 -6.62 -22.86 -8.59
N ASP A 447 -5.73 -22.78 -7.61
CA ASP A 447 -4.30 -23.05 -7.72
C ASP A 447 -3.80 -23.87 -6.51
N PRO A 448 -3.95 -25.20 -6.55
CA PRO A 448 -3.54 -26.08 -5.46
C PRO A 448 -2.02 -26.06 -5.25
N LEU A 449 -1.23 -25.73 -6.29
CA LEU A 449 0.22 -25.65 -6.17
C LEU A 449 0.62 -24.46 -5.32
N SER A 450 -0.07 -23.33 -5.41
CA SER A 450 0.32 -22.10 -4.72
C SER A 450 -0.37 -21.91 -3.37
N ALA A 451 -1.40 -22.70 -3.08
CA ALA A 451 -2.14 -22.66 -1.81
C ALA A 451 -1.26 -22.88 -0.56
N HIS A 452 -0.12 -23.57 -0.69
CA HIS A 452 0.82 -23.70 0.42
C HIS A 452 1.49 -22.37 0.79
N TYR A 453 1.72 -21.47 -0.18
CA TYR A 453 2.18 -20.10 0.07
C TYR A 453 1.11 -19.30 0.81
N THR A 454 -0.14 -19.38 0.34
CA THR A 454 -1.29 -18.66 0.90
C THR A 454 -1.49 -18.97 2.38
N ARG A 455 -1.37 -20.24 2.78
CA ARG A 455 -1.63 -20.68 4.15
C ARG A 455 -0.96 -19.80 5.21
N ASN A 456 0.30 -19.42 4.98
CA ASN A 456 1.13 -18.67 5.91
C ASN A 456 1.52 -17.28 5.39
N SER A 457 0.88 -16.78 4.34
CA SER A 457 1.27 -15.49 3.72
C SER A 457 1.18 -14.32 4.70
N HIS A 458 0.20 -14.34 5.61
CA HIS A 458 -0.01 -13.32 6.64
C HIS A 458 1.17 -13.22 7.64
N ILE A 459 1.94 -14.30 7.83
CA ILE A 459 3.15 -14.28 8.66
C ILE A 459 4.25 -13.49 7.95
N PHE A 460 4.45 -13.76 6.65
CA PHE A 460 5.41 -13.03 5.82
C PHE A 460 5.02 -11.56 5.69
N GLU A 461 3.76 -11.28 5.39
CA GLU A 461 3.19 -9.92 5.31
C GLU A 461 3.36 -9.17 6.63
N ALA A 462 3.13 -9.82 7.78
CA ALA A 462 3.37 -9.22 9.08
C ALA A 462 4.85 -8.84 9.26
N VAL A 463 5.79 -9.70 8.86
CA VAL A 463 7.23 -9.36 8.86
C VAL A 463 7.50 -8.13 7.99
N GLU A 464 7.00 -8.09 6.76
CA GLU A 464 7.18 -6.93 5.86
C GLU A 464 6.62 -5.63 6.46
N ILE A 465 5.40 -5.68 7.01
CA ILE A 465 4.75 -4.53 7.65
C ILE A 465 5.57 -4.06 8.85
N ALA A 466 6.03 -4.98 9.70
CA ALA A 466 6.82 -4.66 10.89
C ALA A 466 8.19 -4.03 10.55
N VAL A 467 8.74 -4.32 9.36
CA VAL A 467 9.96 -3.63 8.90
C VAL A 467 9.64 -2.15 8.66
N LEU A 468 8.57 -1.86 7.92
CA LEU A 468 8.26 -0.53 7.39
C LEU A 468 7.44 0.37 8.33
N SER A 469 6.80 -0.19 9.36
CA SER A 469 5.92 0.55 10.28
C SER A 469 6.37 0.36 11.72
N ASP A 470 6.97 1.39 12.29
CA ASP A 470 7.33 1.45 13.71
C ASP A 470 6.11 1.42 14.64
N LEU A 471 4.99 1.98 14.18
CA LEU A 471 3.73 1.99 14.91
C LEU A 471 3.17 0.58 15.17
N THR A 472 3.27 -0.34 14.20
CA THR A 472 2.71 -1.70 14.30
C THR A 472 3.74 -2.73 14.76
N ARG A 473 5.03 -2.44 14.62
CA ARG A 473 6.14 -3.38 14.85
C ARG A 473 6.04 -4.11 16.18
N GLY A 474 5.81 -3.40 17.29
CA GLY A 474 5.75 -4.04 18.61
C GLY A 474 4.61 -5.04 18.75
N HIS A 475 3.42 -4.72 18.22
CA HIS A 475 2.29 -5.64 18.23
C HIS A 475 2.54 -6.86 17.34
N ILE A 476 3.10 -6.64 16.15
CA ILE A 476 3.45 -7.73 15.25
C ILE A 476 4.50 -8.63 15.88
N LEU A 477 5.54 -8.09 16.50
CA LEU A 477 6.56 -8.88 17.17
C LEU A 477 5.96 -9.72 18.31
N GLN A 478 5.00 -9.18 19.06
CA GLN A 478 4.26 -9.97 20.06
C GLN A 478 3.51 -11.15 19.43
N LYS A 479 2.85 -10.92 18.28
CA LYS A 479 2.14 -11.98 17.53
C LYS A 479 3.09 -13.03 16.97
N LEU A 480 4.21 -12.61 16.38
CA LEU A 480 5.24 -13.50 15.84
C LEU A 480 5.88 -14.33 16.95
N SER A 481 6.17 -13.74 18.12
CA SER A 481 6.65 -14.48 19.29
C SER A 481 5.63 -15.53 19.75
N GLY A 482 4.35 -15.17 19.87
CA GLY A 482 3.30 -16.13 20.22
C GLY A 482 3.18 -17.27 19.20
N TYR A 483 3.30 -16.94 17.91
CA TYR A 483 3.29 -17.92 16.81
C TYR A 483 4.47 -18.89 16.85
N VAL A 484 5.68 -18.40 17.11
CA VAL A 484 6.91 -19.22 17.10
C VAL A 484 7.09 -20.02 18.39
N PHE A 485 6.80 -19.42 19.55
CA PHE A 485 7.09 -20.00 20.85
C PHE A 485 5.87 -20.63 21.54
N GLY A 486 4.66 -20.48 20.99
CA GLY A 486 3.44 -21.12 21.48
C GLY A 486 2.81 -20.47 22.72
N GLU A 487 3.26 -19.28 23.13
CA GLU A 487 2.71 -18.56 24.30
C GLU A 487 1.52 -17.66 23.89
N GLU A 488 0.37 -18.26 23.62
CA GLU A 488 -0.90 -17.52 23.72
C GLU A 488 -1.34 -17.48 25.19
N GLY A 489 -0.96 -16.44 25.95
CA GLY A 489 -1.77 -16.03 27.11
C GLY A 489 -1.14 -15.75 28.47
N GLU A 490 0.18 -15.57 28.64
CA GLU A 490 0.71 -14.90 29.84
C GLU A 490 1.49 -13.65 29.47
N ALA A 491 0.86 -12.48 29.72
CA ALA A 491 1.57 -11.21 29.68
C ALA A 491 2.71 -11.25 30.72
N GLY A 492 3.96 -11.17 30.26
CA GLY A 492 5.15 -11.19 31.13
C GLY A 492 6.05 -12.43 31.02
N GLY A 493 5.76 -13.38 30.11
CA GLY A 493 6.69 -14.47 29.78
C GLY A 493 7.99 -13.95 29.13
N LEU A 494 9.11 -14.67 29.31
CA LEU A 494 10.44 -14.26 28.80
C LEU A 494 10.45 -14.00 27.28
N PHE A 495 9.60 -14.71 26.52
CA PHE A 495 9.49 -14.60 25.07
C PHE A 495 8.38 -13.64 24.60
N SER A 496 7.64 -13.04 25.53
CA SER A 496 6.75 -11.93 25.18
C SER A 496 7.60 -10.71 24.76
N PHE A 497 7.11 -9.96 23.77
CA PHE A 497 7.90 -8.93 23.09
C PHE A 497 8.49 -7.90 24.06
N LEU A 498 7.70 -7.40 25.01
CA LEU A 498 8.11 -6.36 25.96
C LEU A 498 9.29 -6.81 26.86
N PRO A 499 9.24 -7.95 27.57
CA PRO A 499 10.41 -8.50 28.27
C PRO A 499 11.60 -8.77 27.36
N MET A 500 11.40 -9.30 26.15
CA MET A 500 12.50 -9.57 25.23
C MET A 500 13.21 -8.28 24.79
N GLU A 501 12.44 -7.23 24.48
CA GLU A 501 12.95 -5.91 24.11
C GLU A 501 13.70 -5.26 25.29
N GLU A 502 13.09 -5.22 26.48
CA GLU A 502 13.72 -4.69 27.69
C GLU A 502 15.03 -5.42 28.03
N ASN A 503 15.03 -6.75 27.92
CA ASN A 503 16.22 -7.58 28.14
C ASN A 503 17.33 -7.35 27.09
N ILE A 504 16.97 -7.03 25.84
CA ILE A 504 17.94 -6.66 24.80
C ILE A 504 18.53 -5.28 25.08
N VAL A 505 17.67 -4.31 25.43
CA VAL A 505 18.09 -2.93 25.76
C VAL A 505 19.01 -2.91 26.98
N THR A 506 18.71 -3.70 28.01
CA THR A 506 19.50 -3.81 29.25
C THR A 506 20.72 -4.71 29.12
N GLY A 507 20.80 -5.55 28.07
CA GLY A 507 21.88 -6.51 27.85
C GLY A 507 21.77 -7.80 28.69
N ASP A 508 20.61 -8.05 29.30
CA ASP A 508 20.36 -9.16 30.21
C ASP A 508 19.71 -10.40 29.53
N TRP A 509 19.35 -10.31 28.24
CA TRP A 509 18.64 -11.37 27.50
C TRP A 509 19.31 -12.76 27.52
N LEU A 510 20.64 -12.81 27.58
CA LEU A 510 21.41 -14.07 27.65
C LEU A 510 21.43 -14.67 29.06
N LYS A 511 21.27 -13.85 30.11
CA LYS A 511 21.33 -14.30 31.51
C LYS A 511 20.12 -15.15 31.88
N ASP A 512 18.93 -14.83 31.35
CA ASP A 512 17.72 -15.59 31.65
C ASP A 512 17.59 -16.88 30.83
N LEU A 513 18.11 -16.92 29.60
CA LEU A 513 18.25 -18.16 28.82
C LEU A 513 19.17 -19.18 29.50
N SER A 514 20.22 -18.70 30.18
CA SER A 514 21.17 -19.56 30.92
C SER A 514 20.59 -20.20 32.19
N ARG A 515 19.39 -19.77 32.63
CA ARG A 515 18.69 -20.28 33.83
C ARG A 515 17.64 -21.34 33.50
N MET A 516 17.41 -21.66 32.23
CA MET A 516 16.48 -22.71 31.84
C MET A 516 17.05 -24.10 32.16
N PRO A 517 16.26 -25.00 32.79
CA PRO A 517 16.63 -26.40 32.87
C PRO A 517 16.64 -26.97 31.44
N LEU A 518 17.80 -27.47 31.01
CA LEU A 518 17.96 -28.26 29.80
C LEU A 518 17.09 -29.53 29.92
N GLY A 519 15.83 -29.48 29.48
CA GLY A 519 14.98 -30.66 29.46
C GLY A 519 13.48 -30.39 29.38
N ALA A 520 12.98 -30.21 28.16
CA ALA A 520 11.70 -30.75 27.69
C ALA A 520 11.69 -30.64 26.16
N ALA A 521 12.15 -31.71 25.50
CA ALA A 521 12.03 -31.92 24.07
C ALA A 521 10.65 -32.48 23.71
#